data_AF-A0A968ZNZ0-F1
#
_entry.id   AF-A0A968ZNZ0-F1
#
_cell.length_a   1.000
_cell.length_b   1.000
_cell.length_c   1.000
_cell.angle_alpha   90.00
_cell.angle_beta   90.00
_cell.angle_gamma   90.00
#
_symmetry.space_group_name_H-M   'P 1'
#
loop_
_entity.id
_entity.type
_entity.pdbx_description
1 polymer ?
#
loop_
_entity_poly.entity_id
_entity_poly.type
_entity_poly.pdbx_seq_one_letter_code
_entity_poly.pdbx_strand_id
1 'polypeptide(L)' 'MRGGSDREQAFAAQTLKDQAFFTFFCVENHYIAARGKGGGLALWVKDDVA' A
#
# COMPACT_ATOMS: atom_id res chain seq x y z
N MET A 1 16.98 3.45 -11.07
CA MET A 1 15.99 2.40 -10.72
C MET A 1 15.58 1.71 -12.03
N ARG A 2 16.10 0.52 -12.34
CA ARG A 2 15.75 -0.23 -13.58
C ARG A 2 14.80 -1.37 -13.18
N GLY A 3 13.68 -1.53 -13.88
CA GLY A 3 12.69 -2.59 -13.63
C GLY A 3 11.28 -2.14 -13.23
N GLY A 4 10.97 -0.83 -13.25
CA GLY A 4 9.61 -0.35 -12.98
C GLY A 4 8.59 -0.83 -14.03
N SER A 5 8.95 -0.70 -15.31
CA SER A 5 8.12 -1.07 -16.46
C SER A 5 7.74 -2.56 -16.52
N ASP A 6 8.69 -3.46 -16.23
CA ASP A 6 8.42 -4.92 -16.24
C ASP A 6 7.53 -5.31 -15.05
N ARG A 7 7.71 -4.63 -13.91
CA ARG A 7 6.91 -4.84 -12.71
C ARG A 7 5.48 -4.34 -12.88
N GLU A 8 5.29 -3.26 -13.63
CA GLU A 8 3.99 -2.71 -14.01
C GLU A 8 3.23 -3.65 -14.96
N GLN A 9 3.90 -4.20 -15.97
CA GLN A 9 3.29 -5.17 -16.89
C GLN A 9 2.89 -6.47 -16.18
N ALA A 10 3.73 -6.95 -15.25
CA ALA A 10 3.43 -8.14 -14.47
C ALA A 10 2.30 -7.93 -13.44
N PHE A 11 2.08 -6.70 -12.97
CA PHE A 11 1.07 -6.37 -11.97
C PHE A 11 -0.33 -6.77 -12.40
N ALA A 12 -0.73 -6.44 -13.63
CA ALA A 12 -2.06 -6.78 -14.16
C ALA A 12 -2.29 -8.30 -14.28
N ALA A 13 -1.22 -9.09 -14.41
CA ALA A 13 -1.29 -10.55 -14.51
C ALA A 13 -1.22 -11.26 -13.14
N GLN A 14 -0.94 -10.55 -12.05
CA GLN A 14 -0.89 -11.13 -10.71
C GLN A 14 -2.29 -11.44 -10.19
N THR A 15 -2.41 -12.43 -9.30
CA THR A 15 -3.68 -12.66 -8.60
C THR A 15 -4.02 -11.44 -7.74
N LEU A 16 -5.32 -11.19 -7.48
CA LEU A 16 -5.75 -10.07 -6.64
C LEU A 16 -5.07 -10.07 -5.26
N LYS A 17 -4.84 -11.27 -4.71
CA LYS A 17 -4.08 -11.47 -3.46
C LYS A 17 -2.67 -10.90 -3.61
N ASP A 18 -2.00 -11.13 -4.73
CA ASP A 18 -0.61 -10.73 -4.98
C ASP A 18 -0.45 -9.26 -5.39
N GLN A 19 -1.47 -8.70 -6.04
CA GLN A 19 -1.58 -7.27 -6.35
C GLN A 19 -1.74 -6.38 -5.10
N ALA A 20 -2.26 -6.94 -4.00
CA ALA A 20 -2.42 -6.20 -2.75
C ALA A 20 -1.05 -5.82 -2.16
N PHE A 21 -0.70 -4.53 -2.26
CA PHE A 21 0.50 -3.94 -1.66
C PHE A 21 0.46 -3.99 -0.12
N PHE A 22 -0.73 -3.83 0.46
CA PHE A 22 -0.99 -3.83 1.90
C PHE A 22 -1.80 -5.06 2.31
N THR A 23 -1.42 -5.68 3.44
CA THR A 23 -2.07 -6.88 3.98
C THR A 23 -2.98 -6.54 5.16
N PHE A 24 -2.62 -5.53 5.93
CA PHE A 24 -3.31 -5.15 7.16
C PHE A 24 -3.61 -3.65 7.14
N PHE A 25 -4.79 -3.30 7.63
CA PHE A 25 -5.23 -1.93 7.79
C PHE A 25 -5.70 -1.70 9.22
N CYS A 26 -5.36 -0.55 9.77
CA CYS A 26 -5.90 -0.02 11.02
C CYS A 26 -6.50 1.35 10.67
N VAL A 27 -7.80 1.51 10.93
CA VAL A 27 -8.56 2.72 10.60
C VAL A 27 -9.10 3.28 11.90
N GLU A 28 -8.71 4.51 12.20
CA GLU A 28 -9.12 5.26 13.39
C GLU A 28 -9.59 6.65 12.98
N ASN A 29 -10.23 7.37 13.91
CA ASN A 29 -10.80 8.69 13.62
C ASN A 29 -9.78 9.73 13.12
N HIS A 30 -8.52 9.60 13.52
CA HIS A 30 -7.46 10.58 13.24
C HIS A 30 -6.35 10.04 12.33
N TYR A 31 -6.38 8.74 11.99
CA TYR A 31 -5.35 8.17 11.14
C TYR A 31 -5.78 6.88 10.45
N ILE A 32 -5.07 6.56 9.38
CA ILE A 32 -5.09 5.26 8.73
C ILE A 32 -3.65 4.75 8.69
N ALA A 33 -3.46 3.50 9.08
CA ALA A 33 -2.18 2.81 8.95
C ALA A 33 -2.34 1.55 8.09
N ALA A 34 -1.36 1.29 7.22
CA ALA A 34 -1.35 0.11 6.37
C ALA A 34 0.03 -0.57 6.40
N ARG A 35 0.05 -1.89 6.66
CA ARG A 35 1.28 -2.70 6.67
C ARG A 35 1.37 -3.54 5.39
N GLY A 36 2.44 -3.34 4.63
CA GLY A 36 2.74 -4.08 3.42
C GLY A 36 3.39 -5.44 3.68
N LYS A 37 3.27 -6.35 2.70
CA LYS A 37 3.87 -7.70 2.75
C LYS A 37 5.38 -7.68 2.96
N GLY A 38 6.07 -6.71 2.36
CA GLY A 38 7.52 -6.54 2.49
C GLY A 38 7.96 -5.85 3.79
N GLY A 39 7.05 -5.62 4.73
CA GLY A 39 7.34 -4.97 6.01
C GLY A 39 7.30 -3.45 5.98
N GLY A 40 6.99 -2.82 4.84
CA GLY A 40 6.77 -1.37 4.75
C GLY A 40 5.52 -0.94 5.53
N LEU A 41 5.59 0.21 6.20
CA LEU A 41 4.46 0.83 6.89
C LEU A 41 4.11 2.14 6.18
N ALA A 42 2.85 2.29 5.79
CA ALA A 42 2.30 3.57 5.36
C ALA A 42 1.37 4.11 6.45
N LEU A 43 1.47 5.40 6.73
CA LEU A 43 0.71 6.10 7.76
C LEU A 43 0.20 7.41 7.18
N TRP A 44 -1.11 7.62 7.30
CA TRP A 44 -1.76 8.88 6.98
C TRP A 44 -2.41 9.40 8.25
N VAL A 45 -2.09 10.64 8.59
CA VAL A 45 -2.75 11.36 9.67
C VAL A 45 -3.75 12.32 9.05
N LYS A 46 -4.90 12.47 9.70
CA LYS A 46 -5.85 13.50 9.32
C LYS A 46 -5.18 14.85 9.55
N ASP A 47 -5.19 15.69 8.52
CA ASP A 47 -4.77 17.08 8.69
C ASP A 47 -5.88 17.81 9.46
N ASP A 48 -5.51 18.44 10.57
CA ASP A 48 -6.42 19.25 11.38
C ASP A 48 -6.48 20.71 10.87
N VAL A 49 -5.79 21.02 9.77
CA VAL A 49 -5.94 22.32 9.09
C VAL A 49 -7.29 22.35 8.36
N ALA A 50 -8.18 23.19 8.88
CA ALA A 50 -9.53 23.48 8.37
C ALA A 50 -9.53 24.29 7.06
#